data_AF-A0A661NEN1-F1
#
_entry.id   AF-A0A661NEN1-F1
#
_cell.length_a   1.000
_cell.length_b   1.000
_cell.length_c   1.000
_cell.angle_alpha   90.00
_cell.angle_beta   90.00
_cell.angle_gamma   90.00
#
_symmetry.space_group_name_H-M   'P 1'
#
loop_
_entity.id
_entity.type
_entity.pdbx_description
1 polymer ?
#
loop_
_entity_poly.entity_id
_entity_poly.type
_entity_poly.pdbx_seq_one_letter_code
_entity_poly.pdbx_strand_id
1 'polypeptide(L)'
;HTVLDAAHEILTHTPGCEEAKTIPAASSDGVNLHDLMLDYAKHVGLHIAVRVDAELIANAAVGERTVFIADRLFGAHEAQRLATHEVYGHLVSAFNGRAQALGIFAIGTAGSYGDQEGVAIFLEELAGLLDPSRQRILAGRLLATHAMHAGVSFGDAARTLVSEHDFSAAQAVTLCERAFRAGGVARDAVYLTSWLRVRRAVDRGETNLGELQLGKVSLGALPELRRLAHDGRVTQPVYLSNLARSFGRTGPGTRSATFPPSLATSLTRLDAT
;
A
#
# COMPACT_ATOMS: atom_id res chain seq x y z
N HIS A 1 10.20 11.34 -17.82
CA HIS A 1 8.83 11.11 -17.36
C HIS A 1 8.67 11.65 -15.95
N THR A 2 7.82 12.66 -15.80
CA THR A 2 7.35 13.18 -14.52
C THR A 2 6.31 12.24 -13.92
N VAL A 3 5.96 12.42 -12.64
CA VAL A 3 4.87 11.65 -12.01
C VAL A 3 3.50 12.00 -12.63
N LEU A 4 3.33 13.25 -13.08
CA LEU A 4 2.13 13.66 -13.80
C LEU A 4 2.00 12.94 -15.15
N ASP A 5 3.09 12.75 -15.89
CA ASP A 5 3.06 12.00 -17.15
C ASP A 5 2.59 10.56 -16.89
N ALA A 6 3.12 9.92 -15.84
CA ALA A 6 2.73 8.57 -15.45
C ALA A 6 1.26 8.48 -15.03
N ALA A 7 0.73 9.51 -14.34
CA ALA A 7 -0.68 9.56 -13.98
C ALA A 7 -1.58 9.65 -15.22
N HIS A 8 -1.25 10.51 -16.18
CA HIS A 8 -2.01 10.59 -17.43
C HIS A 8 -1.93 9.28 -18.22
N GLU A 9 -0.76 8.65 -18.30
CA GLU A 9 -0.59 7.34 -18.94
C GLU A 9 -1.48 6.27 -18.30
N ILE A 10 -1.50 6.17 -16.96
CA ILE A 10 -2.42 5.27 -16.23
C ILE A 10 -3.88 5.55 -16.60
N LEU A 11 -4.25 6.83 -16.72
CA LEU A 11 -5.63 7.23 -17.02
C LEU A 11 -6.03 7.00 -18.48
N THR A 12 -5.10 6.69 -19.38
CA THR A 12 -5.47 6.24 -20.74
C THR A 12 -5.95 4.79 -20.78
N HIS A 13 -5.67 3.99 -19.74
CA HIS A 13 -6.11 2.59 -19.67
C HIS A 13 -7.60 2.51 -19.32
N THR A 14 -8.31 1.57 -19.95
CA THR A 14 -9.74 1.34 -19.71
C THR A 14 -10.03 1.12 -18.22
N PRO A 15 -11.07 1.75 -17.65
CA PRO A 15 -11.51 1.45 -16.29
C PRO A 15 -11.75 -0.06 -16.10
N GLY A 16 -11.27 -0.62 -14.99
CA GLY A 16 -11.61 -2.00 -14.62
C GLY A 16 -13.06 -2.10 -14.17
N CYS A 17 -13.60 -3.33 -14.18
CA CYS A 17 -14.97 -3.57 -13.71
C CYS A 17 -15.08 -3.32 -12.20
N GLU A 18 -16.22 -2.79 -11.75
CA GLU A 18 -16.49 -2.62 -10.32
C GLU A 18 -16.70 -3.99 -9.67
N GLU A 19 -16.01 -4.22 -8.56
CA GLU A 19 -16.11 -5.48 -7.84
C GLU A 19 -17.37 -5.53 -6.96
N ALA A 20 -18.08 -6.65 -6.98
CA ALA A 20 -19.21 -6.89 -6.10
C ALA A 20 -18.74 -7.00 -4.64
N LYS A 21 -19.37 -6.22 -3.75
CA LYS A 21 -19.04 -6.20 -2.33
C LYS A 21 -19.81 -7.28 -1.58
N THR A 22 -19.16 -8.40 -1.31
CA THR A 22 -19.77 -9.60 -0.70
C THR A 22 -19.11 -10.03 0.61
N ILE A 23 -17.90 -9.55 0.90
CA ILE A 23 -17.13 -9.94 2.08
C ILE A 23 -17.49 -9.03 3.26
N PRO A 24 -18.07 -9.55 4.36
CA PRO A 24 -18.34 -8.75 5.55
C PRO A 24 -17.06 -8.40 6.32
N ALA A 25 -17.14 -7.31 7.10
CA ALA A 25 -16.07 -6.93 8.01
C ALA A 25 -15.76 -8.03 9.04
N ALA A 26 -16.81 -8.58 9.67
CA ALA A 26 -16.74 -9.75 10.55
C ALA A 26 -18.01 -10.60 10.39
N SER A 27 -17.87 -11.91 10.54
CA SER A 27 -18.98 -12.87 10.49
C SER A 27 -18.66 -14.07 11.37
N SER A 28 -19.68 -14.75 11.92
CA SER A 28 -19.51 -16.04 12.61
C SER A 28 -19.20 -17.18 11.64
N ASP A 29 -19.65 -17.04 10.39
CA ASP A 29 -19.60 -18.07 9.37
C ASP A 29 -19.07 -17.49 8.05
N GLY A 30 -18.26 -18.26 7.35
CA GLY A 30 -17.71 -17.90 6.04
C GLY A 30 -16.56 -16.89 6.08
N VAL A 31 -16.12 -16.50 4.88
CA VAL A 31 -14.98 -15.60 4.69
C VAL A 31 -15.35 -14.18 5.12
N ASN A 32 -14.50 -13.57 5.95
CA ASN A 32 -14.64 -12.18 6.39
C ASN A 32 -13.27 -11.50 6.48
N LEU A 33 -13.27 -10.16 6.46
CA LEU A 33 -12.02 -9.39 6.46
C LEU A 33 -11.25 -9.50 7.79
N HIS A 34 -11.96 -9.59 8.91
CA HIS A 34 -11.35 -9.73 10.24
C HIS A 34 -10.43 -10.96 10.32
N ASP A 35 -10.96 -12.13 9.97
CA ASP A 35 -10.21 -13.40 10.04
C ASP A 35 -9.12 -13.46 8.97
N LEU A 36 -9.38 -12.91 7.78
CA LEU A 36 -8.37 -12.80 6.74
C LEU A 36 -7.14 -12.00 7.21
N MET A 37 -7.34 -10.87 7.89
CA MET A 37 -6.24 -10.07 8.43
C MET A 37 -5.47 -10.81 9.54
N LEU A 38 -6.16 -11.59 10.38
CA LEU A 38 -5.52 -12.45 11.38
C LEU A 38 -4.69 -13.56 10.73
N ASP A 39 -5.18 -14.17 9.66
CA ASP A 39 -4.45 -15.20 8.91
C ASP A 39 -3.19 -14.63 8.26
N TYR A 40 -3.28 -13.44 7.65
CA TYR A 40 -2.12 -12.72 7.13
C TYR A 40 -1.10 -12.43 8.23
N ALA A 41 -1.55 -11.98 9.40
CA ALA A 41 -0.66 -11.68 10.52
C ALA A 41 0.01 -12.96 11.07
N LYS A 42 -0.74 -14.04 11.25
CA LYS A 42 -0.23 -15.35 11.67
C LYS A 42 0.83 -15.86 10.70
N HIS A 43 0.61 -15.69 9.40
CA HIS A 43 1.52 -16.11 8.35
C HIS A 43 2.92 -15.46 8.45
N VAL A 44 2.98 -14.20 8.90
CA VAL A 44 4.25 -13.50 9.13
C VAL A 44 4.69 -13.50 10.60
N GLY A 45 4.03 -14.27 11.47
CA GLY A 45 4.36 -14.40 12.90
C GLY A 45 4.01 -13.16 13.74
N LEU A 46 3.04 -12.36 13.31
CA LEU A 46 2.58 -11.17 14.02
C LEU A 46 1.41 -11.49 14.95
N HIS A 47 1.50 -10.99 16.18
CA HIS A 47 0.43 -11.05 17.16
C HIS A 47 -0.29 -9.69 17.25
N ILE A 48 -1.43 -9.61 16.57
CA ILE A 48 -2.24 -8.40 16.44
C ILE A 48 -3.65 -8.60 16.97
N ALA A 49 -4.37 -7.50 17.16
CA ALA A 49 -5.82 -7.49 17.26
C ALA A 49 -6.42 -6.95 15.96
N VAL A 50 -7.60 -7.41 15.58
CA VAL A 50 -8.40 -6.80 14.52
C VAL A 50 -9.72 -6.33 15.15
N ARG A 51 -10.15 -5.11 14.82
CA ARG A 51 -11.35 -4.49 15.41
C ARG A 51 -12.22 -3.91 14.31
N VAL A 52 -13.50 -4.26 14.34
CA VAL A 52 -14.51 -3.62 13.51
C VAL A 52 -14.89 -2.30 14.16
N ASP A 53 -14.89 -1.23 13.37
CA ASP A 53 -15.22 0.12 13.80
C ASP A 53 -16.24 0.73 12.83
N ALA A 54 -17.45 0.99 13.34
CA ALA A 54 -18.55 1.54 12.56
C ALA A 54 -18.34 3.02 12.18
N GLU A 55 -17.50 3.75 12.92
CA GLU A 55 -17.21 5.17 12.69
C GLU A 55 -15.97 5.36 11.78
N LEU A 56 -15.30 4.28 11.39
CA LEU A 56 -14.12 4.35 10.55
C LEU A 56 -14.47 4.85 9.14
N ILE A 57 -13.98 6.05 8.83
CA ILE A 57 -14.17 6.67 7.51
C ILE A 57 -13.39 5.89 6.43
N ALA A 58 -12.16 5.48 6.74
CA ALA A 58 -11.33 4.65 5.86
C ALA A 58 -11.83 3.19 5.86
N ASN A 59 -11.50 2.43 4.82
CA ASN A 59 -11.87 1.00 4.76
C ASN A 59 -11.10 0.16 5.78
N ALA A 60 -9.82 0.49 6.00
CA ALA A 60 -9.01 -0.06 7.07
C ALA A 60 -7.99 0.99 7.55
N ALA A 61 -7.45 0.80 8.75
CA ALA A 61 -6.37 1.60 9.31
C ALA A 61 -5.55 0.78 10.31
N VAL A 62 -4.27 1.12 10.46
CA VAL A 62 -3.35 0.42 11.36
C VAL A 62 -2.95 1.31 12.54
N GLY A 63 -3.16 0.79 13.74
CA GLY A 63 -2.53 1.25 14.98
C GLY A 63 -1.23 0.49 15.27
N GLU A 64 -0.71 0.56 16.49
CA GLU A 64 0.59 -0.06 16.79
C GLU A 64 0.61 -1.59 16.65
N ARG A 65 -0.47 -2.26 17.09
CA ARG A 65 -0.65 -3.73 17.04
C ARG A 65 -2.09 -4.11 16.72
N THR A 66 -2.84 -3.17 16.15
CA THR A 66 -4.28 -3.33 15.89
C THR A 66 -4.58 -2.89 14.48
N VAL A 67 -5.36 -3.67 13.76
CA VAL A 67 -5.99 -3.24 12.51
C VAL A 67 -7.44 -2.90 12.80
N PHE A 68 -7.86 -1.72 12.38
CA PHE A 68 -9.25 -1.28 12.41
C PHE A 68 -9.82 -1.49 11.02
N ILE A 69 -11.02 -2.06 10.93
CA ILE A 69 -11.75 -2.28 9.67
C ILE A 69 -13.12 -1.64 9.76
N ALA A 70 -13.57 -1.00 8.69
CA ALA A 70 -14.88 -0.37 8.69
C ALA A 70 -15.99 -1.43 8.68
N ASP A 71 -17.07 -1.18 9.40
CA ASP A 71 -18.25 -2.04 9.40
C ASP A 71 -19.05 -1.90 8.09
N ARG A 72 -18.62 -2.61 7.04
CA ARG A 72 -19.26 -2.64 5.72
C ARG A 72 -18.89 -3.91 4.94
N LEU A 73 -19.50 -4.06 3.77
CA LEU A 73 -19.13 -5.09 2.80
C LEU A 73 -17.95 -4.63 1.93
N PHE A 74 -17.05 -5.55 1.63
CA PHE A 74 -15.87 -5.39 0.81
C PHE A 74 -15.90 -6.35 -0.38
N GLY A 75 -15.19 -6.00 -1.44
CA GLY A 75 -14.88 -6.97 -2.50
C GLY A 75 -13.89 -8.03 -2.03
N ALA A 76 -13.85 -9.20 -2.68
CA ALA A 76 -12.91 -10.26 -2.36
C ALA A 76 -11.45 -9.86 -2.67
N HIS A 77 -11.23 -9.29 -3.86
CA HIS A 77 -9.97 -8.70 -4.27
C HIS A 77 -9.60 -7.49 -3.40
N GLU A 78 -10.57 -6.62 -3.10
CA GLU A 78 -10.38 -5.52 -2.15
C GLU A 78 -9.93 -6.02 -0.76
N ALA A 79 -10.54 -7.08 -0.22
CA ALA A 79 -10.20 -7.63 1.08
C ALA A 79 -8.75 -8.16 1.13
N GLN A 80 -8.32 -8.91 0.11
CA GLN A 80 -6.93 -9.37 -0.02
C GLN A 80 -5.95 -8.19 -0.13
N ARG A 81 -6.33 -7.16 -0.90
CA ARG A 81 -5.53 -5.94 -1.07
C ARG A 81 -5.38 -5.19 0.25
N LEU A 82 -6.45 -5.03 1.03
CA LEU A 82 -6.41 -4.41 2.35
C LEU A 82 -5.54 -5.21 3.32
N ALA A 83 -5.68 -6.54 3.37
CA ALA A 83 -4.82 -7.39 4.20
C ALA A 83 -3.33 -7.27 3.80
N THR A 84 -3.02 -7.25 2.50
CA THR A 84 -1.66 -7.02 1.99
C THR A 84 -1.13 -5.64 2.40
N HIS A 85 -1.92 -4.60 2.19
CA HIS A 85 -1.53 -3.22 2.46
C HIS A 85 -1.28 -2.97 3.96
N GLU A 86 -2.25 -3.31 4.79
CA GLU A 86 -2.21 -3.02 6.22
C GLU A 86 -1.29 -3.98 6.98
N VAL A 87 -1.35 -5.28 6.69
CA VAL A 87 -0.57 -6.27 7.44
C VAL A 87 0.85 -6.39 6.89
N TYR A 88 1.02 -6.70 5.61
CA TYR A 88 2.36 -6.89 5.03
C TYR A 88 3.09 -5.57 4.78
N GLY A 89 2.37 -4.50 4.46
CA GLY A 89 2.96 -3.17 4.35
C GLY A 89 3.24 -2.57 5.74
N HIS A 90 2.20 -2.07 6.40
CA HIS A 90 2.37 -1.22 7.58
C HIS A 90 2.77 -1.98 8.85
N LEU A 91 2.11 -3.10 9.18
CA LEU A 91 2.37 -3.80 10.43
C LEU A 91 3.73 -4.50 10.46
N VAL A 92 4.16 -5.14 9.38
CA VAL A 92 5.50 -5.77 9.32
C VAL A 92 6.58 -4.72 9.63
N SER A 93 6.54 -3.56 8.98
CA SER A 93 7.46 -2.44 9.26
C SER A 93 7.33 -1.94 10.69
N ALA A 94 6.11 -1.81 11.23
CA ALA A 94 5.91 -1.37 12.61
C ALA A 94 6.50 -2.35 13.64
N PHE A 95 6.33 -3.66 13.43
CA PHE A 95 6.88 -4.69 14.32
C PHE A 95 8.40 -4.78 14.23
N ASN A 96 8.98 -4.74 13.04
CA ASN A 96 10.43 -4.70 12.87
C ASN A 96 11.04 -3.44 13.51
N GLY A 97 10.42 -2.28 13.29
CA GLY A 97 10.89 -1.02 13.86
C GLY A 97 10.95 -1.03 15.40
N ARG A 98 10.05 -1.79 16.06
CA ARG A 98 10.08 -2.01 17.52
C ARG A 98 11.09 -3.06 17.96
N ALA A 99 11.45 -4.00 17.10
CA ALA A 99 12.47 -5.00 17.38
C ALA A 99 13.90 -4.42 17.27
N GLN A 100 14.05 -3.25 16.65
CA GLN A 100 15.32 -2.53 16.61
C GLN A 100 15.67 -1.90 17.96
N ALA A 101 16.96 -1.83 18.27
CA ALA A 101 17.45 -1.16 19.48
C ALA A 101 17.19 0.37 19.46
N LEU A 102 17.12 0.96 18.26
CA LEU A 102 16.87 2.40 18.08
C LEU A 102 15.38 2.66 17.84
N GLY A 103 14.71 3.33 18.78
CA GLY A 103 13.27 3.61 18.71
C GLY A 103 12.83 4.48 17.52
N ILE A 104 13.76 5.16 16.83
CA ILE A 104 13.46 5.95 15.64
C ILE A 104 12.80 5.11 14.53
N PHE A 105 13.11 3.81 14.45
CA PHE A 105 12.53 2.92 13.44
C PHE A 105 11.09 2.53 13.75
N ALA A 106 10.64 2.60 15.00
CA ALA A 106 9.23 2.46 15.36
C ALA A 106 8.42 3.75 15.11
N ILE A 107 9.07 4.91 15.24
CA ILE A 107 8.47 6.24 15.04
C ILE A 107 8.35 6.56 13.55
N GLY A 108 9.48 6.50 12.83
CA GLY A 108 9.59 6.92 11.44
C GLY A 108 10.83 7.78 11.22
N THR A 109 11.62 7.42 10.21
CA THR A 109 12.69 8.29 9.68
C THR A 109 12.09 9.44 8.87
N ALA A 110 12.87 10.49 8.60
CA ALA A 110 12.41 11.60 7.78
C ALA A 110 11.94 11.11 6.40
N GLY A 111 10.72 11.51 6.01
CA GLY A 111 10.10 11.09 4.74
C GLY A 111 9.53 9.67 4.73
N SER A 112 9.61 8.91 5.85
CA SER A 112 9.19 7.50 5.86
C SER A 112 7.70 7.31 5.60
N TYR A 113 6.86 8.28 5.96
CA TYR A 113 5.42 8.19 5.70
C TYR A 113 5.14 7.89 4.22
N GLY A 114 5.69 8.70 3.32
CA GLY A 114 5.47 8.51 1.90
C GLY A 114 6.05 7.20 1.38
N ASP A 115 7.29 6.90 1.71
CA ASP A 115 7.94 5.69 1.21
C ASP A 115 7.31 4.41 1.78
N GLN A 116 6.75 4.42 3.01
CA GLN A 116 6.01 3.27 3.57
C GLN A 116 4.66 3.06 2.88
N GLU A 117 3.95 4.12 2.50
CA GLU A 117 2.78 3.99 1.60
C GLU A 117 3.21 3.41 0.24
N GLY A 118 4.36 3.83 -0.27
CA GLY A 118 4.95 3.27 -1.49
C GLY A 118 5.28 1.79 -1.37
N VAL A 119 5.84 1.35 -0.23
CA VAL A 119 6.10 -0.07 0.07
C VAL A 119 4.80 -0.87 0.12
N ALA A 120 3.77 -0.35 0.80
CA ALA A 120 2.48 -1.03 0.90
C ALA A 120 1.82 -1.21 -0.48
N ILE A 121 1.82 -0.17 -1.33
CA ILE A 121 1.28 -0.25 -2.70
C ILE A 121 2.16 -1.15 -3.59
N PHE A 122 3.49 -1.11 -3.44
CA PHE A 122 4.36 -2.02 -4.19
C PHE A 122 4.13 -3.48 -3.81
N LEU A 123 3.80 -3.78 -2.55
CA LEU A 123 3.35 -5.11 -2.14
C LEU A 123 2.00 -5.49 -2.75
N GLU A 124 1.06 -4.55 -2.91
CA GLU A 124 -0.18 -4.79 -3.69
C GLU A 124 0.19 -5.21 -5.13
N GLU A 125 1.11 -4.50 -5.80
CA GLU A 125 1.57 -4.82 -7.16
C GLU A 125 2.19 -6.23 -7.25
N LEU A 126 3.12 -6.55 -6.33
CA LEU A 126 3.77 -7.85 -6.29
C LEU A 126 2.81 -9.01 -5.97
N ALA A 127 1.71 -8.74 -5.27
CA ALA A 127 0.65 -9.69 -5.01
C ALA A 127 -0.35 -9.83 -6.18
N GLY A 128 -0.23 -9.01 -7.23
CA GLY A 128 -1.20 -8.94 -8.31
C GLY A 128 -2.52 -8.26 -7.93
N LEU A 129 -2.53 -7.47 -6.85
CA LEU A 129 -3.70 -6.82 -6.26
C LEU A 129 -3.81 -5.32 -6.59
N LEU A 130 -2.83 -4.77 -7.32
CA LEU A 130 -2.85 -3.40 -7.82
C LEU A 130 -3.47 -3.34 -9.23
N ASP A 131 -4.79 -3.54 -9.29
CA ASP A 131 -5.55 -3.56 -10.54
C ASP A 131 -5.63 -2.17 -11.23
N PRO A 132 -6.04 -2.11 -12.52
CA PRO A 132 -6.16 -0.85 -13.25
C PRO A 132 -7.09 0.17 -12.58
N SER A 133 -8.21 -0.26 -11.99
CA SER A 133 -9.13 0.64 -11.29
C SER A 133 -8.45 1.30 -10.09
N ARG A 134 -7.69 0.52 -9.31
CA ARG A 134 -6.90 1.01 -8.19
C ARG A 134 -5.82 1.98 -8.64
N GLN A 135 -5.08 1.66 -9.71
CA GLN A 135 -4.06 2.57 -10.27
C GLN A 135 -4.68 3.90 -10.72
N ARG A 136 -5.83 3.84 -11.42
CA ARG A 136 -6.58 5.04 -11.83
C ARG A 136 -7.00 5.87 -10.64
N ILE A 137 -7.49 5.28 -9.55
CA ILE A 137 -7.79 6.01 -8.31
C ILE A 137 -6.56 6.73 -7.75
N LEU A 138 -5.37 6.10 -7.76
CA LEU A 138 -4.13 6.76 -7.32
C LEU A 138 -3.72 7.91 -8.25
N ALA A 139 -3.91 7.76 -9.56
CA ALA A 139 -3.66 8.81 -10.55
C ALA A 139 -4.63 9.99 -10.41
N GLY A 140 -5.94 9.71 -10.25
CA GLY A 140 -6.97 10.71 -10.03
C GLY A 140 -6.75 11.52 -8.74
N ARG A 141 -6.27 10.86 -7.67
CA ARG A 141 -5.83 11.55 -6.43
C ARG A 141 -4.71 12.55 -6.68
N LEU A 142 -3.71 12.17 -7.47
CA LEU A 142 -2.61 13.06 -7.84
C LEU A 142 -3.11 14.24 -8.67
N LEU A 143 -3.92 13.98 -9.71
CA LEU A 143 -4.45 15.05 -10.58
C LEU A 143 -5.34 16.02 -9.82
N ALA A 144 -6.24 15.53 -8.97
CA ALA A 144 -7.09 16.38 -8.14
C ALA A 144 -6.27 17.27 -7.20
N THR A 145 -5.22 16.71 -6.59
CA THR A 145 -4.30 17.46 -5.73
C THR A 145 -3.50 18.51 -6.52
N HIS A 146 -3.06 18.17 -7.74
CA HIS A 146 -2.35 19.09 -8.61
C HIS A 146 -3.23 20.24 -9.07
N ALA A 147 -4.46 19.95 -9.52
CA ALA A 147 -5.45 20.95 -9.91
C ALA A 147 -5.78 21.91 -8.76
N MET A 148 -5.95 21.37 -7.55
CA MET A 148 -6.19 22.16 -6.34
C MET A 148 -5.05 23.16 -6.07
N HIS A 149 -3.78 22.71 -6.13
CA HIS A 149 -2.63 23.60 -5.96
C HIS A 149 -2.44 24.60 -7.11
N ALA A 150 -2.92 24.26 -8.30
CA ALA A 150 -2.96 25.18 -9.45
C ALA A 150 -4.09 26.22 -9.36
N GLY A 151 -4.91 26.20 -8.29
CA GLY A 151 -6.01 27.14 -8.09
C GLY A 151 -7.28 26.81 -8.87
N VAL A 152 -7.37 25.59 -9.44
CA VAL A 152 -8.59 25.11 -10.11
C VAL A 152 -9.71 24.96 -9.08
N SER A 153 -10.92 25.38 -9.42
CA SER A 153 -12.07 25.25 -8.53
C SER A 153 -12.41 23.76 -8.29
N PHE A 154 -13.00 23.44 -7.13
CA PHE A 154 -13.45 22.07 -6.83
C PHE A 154 -14.34 21.50 -7.94
N GLY A 155 -15.30 22.30 -8.42
CA GLY A 155 -16.26 21.89 -9.44
C GLY A 155 -15.60 21.64 -10.79
N ASP A 156 -14.62 22.46 -11.18
CA ASP A 156 -13.88 22.26 -12.43
C ASP A 156 -12.99 21.02 -12.34
N ALA A 157 -12.27 20.83 -11.24
CA ALA A 157 -11.44 19.64 -11.03
C ALA A 157 -12.28 18.34 -11.09
N ALA A 158 -13.45 18.33 -10.44
CA ALA A 158 -14.35 17.18 -10.49
C ALA A 158 -14.91 16.95 -11.90
N ARG A 159 -15.26 18.02 -12.63
CA ARG A 159 -15.70 17.92 -14.03
C ARG A 159 -14.62 17.33 -14.93
N THR A 160 -13.38 17.81 -14.83
CA THR A 160 -12.24 17.26 -15.59
C THR A 160 -12.06 15.77 -15.36
N LEU A 161 -12.11 15.30 -14.11
CA LEU A 161 -12.04 13.86 -13.81
C LEU A 161 -13.16 13.07 -14.52
N VAL A 162 -14.37 13.61 -14.60
CA VAL A 162 -15.49 12.93 -15.29
C VAL A 162 -15.32 12.99 -16.82
N SER A 163 -15.11 14.18 -17.39
CA SER A 163 -15.19 14.40 -18.83
C SER A 163 -13.93 13.99 -19.59
N GLU A 164 -12.76 14.05 -18.96
CA GLU A 164 -11.47 13.77 -19.61
C GLU A 164 -10.84 12.46 -19.16
N HIS A 165 -11.29 11.92 -18.03
CA HIS A 165 -10.69 10.74 -17.42
C HIS A 165 -11.70 9.67 -17.00
N ASP A 166 -12.94 9.69 -17.53
CA ASP A 166 -13.92 8.61 -17.37
C ASP A 166 -14.16 8.13 -15.92
N PHE A 167 -14.03 9.02 -14.94
CA PHE A 167 -14.49 8.72 -13.58
C PHE A 167 -16.00 8.89 -13.48
N SER A 168 -16.66 8.10 -12.63
CA SER A 168 -18.04 8.40 -12.26
C SER A 168 -18.11 9.71 -11.46
N ALA A 169 -19.24 10.42 -11.54
CA ALA A 169 -19.41 11.67 -10.79
C ALA A 169 -19.16 11.48 -9.28
N ALA A 170 -19.62 10.37 -8.70
CA ALA A 170 -19.39 10.05 -7.29
C ALA A 170 -17.91 9.84 -6.96
N GLN A 171 -17.17 9.12 -7.83
CA GLN A 171 -15.73 8.95 -7.66
C GLN A 171 -14.98 10.28 -7.78
N ALA A 172 -15.29 11.08 -8.80
CA ALA A 172 -14.66 12.38 -9.02
C ALA A 172 -14.85 13.32 -7.82
N VAL A 173 -16.09 13.43 -7.31
CA VAL A 173 -16.39 14.20 -6.09
C VAL A 173 -15.59 13.69 -4.91
N THR A 174 -15.57 12.37 -4.66
CA THR A 174 -14.81 11.78 -3.54
C THR A 174 -13.31 12.07 -3.64
N LEU A 175 -12.73 11.98 -4.85
CA LEU A 175 -11.31 12.29 -5.09
C LEU A 175 -11.02 13.77 -4.82
N CYS A 176 -11.87 14.68 -5.31
CA CYS A 176 -11.74 16.11 -5.08
C CYS A 176 -11.94 16.47 -3.60
N GLU A 177 -12.92 15.91 -2.89
CA GLU A 177 -13.11 16.17 -1.45
C GLU A 177 -11.85 15.87 -0.65
N ARG A 178 -11.19 14.75 -0.97
CA ARG A 178 -9.95 14.37 -0.31
C ARG A 178 -8.77 15.29 -0.63
N ALA A 179 -8.71 15.83 -1.84
CA ALA A 179 -7.68 16.76 -2.27
C ALA A 179 -7.89 18.17 -1.69
N PHE A 180 -9.14 18.65 -1.65
CA PHE A 180 -9.47 20.03 -1.25
C PHE A 180 -9.68 20.19 0.26
N ARG A 181 -9.92 19.11 1.02
CA ARG A 181 -10.10 19.19 2.48
C ARG A 181 -8.87 19.73 3.20
N ALA A 182 -9.12 20.36 4.35
CA ALA A 182 -8.10 20.92 5.24
C ALA A 182 -7.11 21.88 4.54
N GLY A 183 -7.56 22.58 3.48
CA GLY A 183 -6.74 23.57 2.77
C GLY A 183 -5.72 22.96 1.79
N GLY A 184 -5.94 21.73 1.31
CA GLY A 184 -5.04 21.15 0.30
C GLY A 184 -3.87 20.38 0.88
N VAL A 185 -4.07 19.68 2.00
CA VAL A 185 -3.02 18.84 2.56
C VAL A 185 -2.77 17.70 1.57
N ALA A 186 -1.76 17.87 0.70
CA ALA A 186 -1.39 17.08 -0.47
C ALA A 186 -0.97 15.61 -0.20
N ARG A 187 -1.44 15.03 0.91
CA ARG A 187 -1.18 13.64 1.30
C ARG A 187 -1.58 12.67 0.19
N ASP A 188 -2.62 13.00 -0.57
CA ASP A 188 -3.12 12.14 -1.65
C ASP A 188 -2.20 12.09 -2.88
N ALA A 189 -1.36 13.10 -3.11
CA ALA A 189 -0.32 13.07 -4.16
C ALA A 189 0.83 12.12 -3.84
N VAL A 190 1.02 11.78 -2.57
CA VAL A 190 2.14 10.96 -2.10
C VAL A 190 2.00 9.51 -2.57
N TYR A 191 0.80 8.95 -2.67
CA TYR A 191 0.61 7.53 -2.95
C TYR A 191 1.21 7.07 -4.29
N LEU A 192 0.78 7.66 -5.41
CA LEU A 192 1.31 7.32 -6.75
C LEU A 192 2.80 7.64 -6.84
N THR A 193 3.19 8.81 -6.33
CA THR A 193 4.59 9.26 -6.32
C THR A 193 5.51 8.27 -5.61
N SER A 194 5.14 7.85 -4.40
CA SER A 194 5.95 6.97 -3.58
C SER A 194 5.97 5.54 -4.10
N TRP A 195 4.84 5.02 -4.61
CA TRP A 195 4.81 3.72 -5.27
C TRP A 195 5.82 3.67 -6.42
N LEU A 196 5.78 4.64 -7.34
CA LEU A 196 6.71 4.69 -8.47
C LEU A 196 8.17 4.84 -8.03
N ARG A 197 8.43 5.61 -6.95
CA ARG A 197 9.78 5.79 -6.39
C ARG A 197 10.30 4.49 -5.76
N VAL A 198 9.49 3.82 -4.95
CA VAL A 198 9.87 2.54 -4.30
C VAL A 198 10.06 1.45 -5.35
N ARG A 199 9.12 1.28 -6.28
CA ARG A 199 9.22 0.33 -7.39
C ARG A 199 10.52 0.52 -8.16
N ARG A 200 10.79 1.76 -8.59
CA ARG A 200 12.01 2.10 -9.33
C ARG A 200 13.29 1.79 -8.54
N ALA A 201 13.32 2.09 -7.24
CA ALA A 201 14.50 1.82 -6.41
C ALA A 201 14.76 0.31 -6.27
N VAL A 202 13.69 -0.49 -6.10
CA VAL A 202 13.80 -1.95 -6.03
C VAL A 202 14.19 -2.55 -7.37
N ASP A 203 13.54 -2.16 -8.47
CA ASP A 203 13.82 -2.68 -9.83
C ASP A 203 15.26 -2.42 -10.28
N ARG A 204 15.86 -1.33 -9.79
CA ARG A 204 17.25 -0.95 -10.08
C ARG A 204 18.26 -1.61 -9.15
N GLY A 205 17.82 -2.38 -8.16
CA GLY A 205 18.67 -2.96 -7.14
C GLY A 205 19.30 -1.94 -6.19
N GLU A 206 18.75 -0.72 -6.11
CA GLU A 206 19.21 0.32 -5.17
C GLU A 206 18.86 -0.05 -3.72
N THR A 207 17.80 -0.85 -3.54
CA THR A 207 17.30 -1.37 -2.27
C THR A 207 16.50 -2.67 -2.48
N ASN A 208 16.04 -3.28 -1.40
CA ASN A 208 15.09 -4.37 -1.39
C ASN A 208 14.00 -4.14 -0.33
N LEU A 209 12.91 -4.91 -0.41
CA LEU A 209 11.81 -4.82 0.55
C LEU A 209 12.24 -5.07 2.00
N GLY A 210 13.20 -5.97 2.24
CA GLY A 210 13.70 -6.27 3.58
C GLY A 210 14.32 -5.04 4.25
N GLU A 211 15.13 -4.27 3.53
CA GLU A 211 15.70 -3.02 4.04
C GLU A 211 14.63 -1.97 4.35
N LEU A 212 13.63 -1.84 3.47
CA LEU A 212 12.54 -0.89 3.66
C LEU A 212 11.54 -1.32 4.76
N GLN A 213 11.50 -2.60 5.08
CA GLN A 213 10.68 -3.18 6.15
C GLN A 213 11.43 -3.33 7.48
N LEU A 214 12.70 -2.92 7.60
CA LEU A 214 13.44 -2.90 8.88
C LEU A 214 12.76 -2.07 9.97
N GLY A 215 11.90 -1.15 9.56
CA GLY A 215 11.13 -0.26 10.39
C GLY A 215 10.32 0.68 9.50
N LYS A 216 9.87 1.79 10.06
CA LYS A 216 9.35 2.93 9.29
C LYS A 216 10.52 3.71 8.69
N VAL A 217 11.09 3.17 7.63
CA VAL A 217 12.29 3.67 6.96
C VAL A 217 11.93 4.33 5.62
N SER A 218 12.60 5.43 5.29
CA SER A 218 12.56 6.06 3.97
C SER A 218 13.72 5.62 3.09
N LEU A 219 13.55 5.72 1.78
CA LEU A 219 14.61 5.51 0.79
C LEU A 219 15.82 6.41 1.08
N GLY A 220 15.57 7.65 1.50
CA GLY A 220 16.63 8.61 1.85
C GLY A 220 17.43 8.23 3.09
N ALA A 221 16.86 7.42 3.99
CA ALA A 221 17.54 6.98 5.21
C ALA A 221 18.43 5.74 4.97
N LEU A 222 18.33 5.06 3.82
CA LEU A 222 19.05 3.81 3.55
C LEU A 222 20.58 3.91 3.68
N PRO A 223 21.28 4.97 3.20
CA PRO A 223 22.73 5.06 3.36
C PRO A 223 23.15 5.03 4.83
N GLU A 224 22.45 5.78 5.68
CA GLU A 224 22.73 5.83 7.12
C GLU A 224 22.29 4.54 7.83
N LEU A 225 21.16 3.96 7.43
CA LEU A 225 20.70 2.66 7.93
C LEU A 225 21.75 1.57 7.69
N ARG A 226 22.32 1.51 6.48
CA ARG A 226 23.38 0.56 6.11
C ARG A 226 24.66 0.79 6.92
N ARG A 227 25.02 2.05 7.15
CA ARG A 227 26.15 2.42 8.03
C ARG A 227 25.91 1.91 9.46
N LEU A 228 24.74 2.16 10.01
CA LEU A 228 24.36 1.69 11.35
C LEU A 228 24.29 0.16 11.45
N ALA A 229 23.86 -0.52 10.38
CA ALA A 229 23.86 -1.98 10.31
C ALA A 229 25.29 -2.55 10.29
N HIS A 230 26.19 -1.94 9.53
CA HIS A 230 27.61 -2.28 9.53
C HIS A 230 28.25 -2.11 10.92
N ASP A 231 27.87 -1.06 11.63
CA ASP A 231 28.33 -0.80 13.01
C ASP A 231 27.65 -1.71 14.07
N GLY A 232 26.78 -2.65 13.67
CA GLY A 232 26.05 -3.54 14.56
C GLY A 232 24.96 -2.85 15.40
N ARG A 233 24.56 -1.63 15.03
CA ARG A 233 23.52 -0.84 15.72
C ARG A 233 22.10 -1.10 15.19
N VAL A 234 22.00 -1.69 14.01
CA VAL A 234 20.75 -2.12 13.37
C VAL A 234 20.86 -3.60 13.08
N THR A 235 19.83 -4.35 13.46
CA THR A 235 19.76 -5.80 13.21
C THR A 235 18.92 -6.08 11.97
N GLN A 236 19.07 -7.27 11.40
CA GLN A 236 18.23 -7.73 10.28
C GLN A 236 16.75 -7.76 10.68
N PRO A 237 15.81 -7.59 9.73
CA PRO A 237 14.38 -7.62 10.03
C PRO A 237 13.98 -9.00 10.56
N VAL A 238 13.20 -9.02 11.64
CA VAL A 238 12.71 -10.25 12.27
C VAL A 238 11.52 -10.80 11.49
N TYR A 239 10.65 -9.91 11.04
CA TYR A 239 9.43 -10.21 10.30
C TYR A 239 9.62 -9.83 8.84
N LEU A 240 9.22 -10.70 7.92
CA LEU A 240 9.28 -10.43 6.49
C LEU A 240 8.03 -10.97 5.84
N SER A 241 7.41 -10.18 4.97
CA SER A 241 6.38 -10.72 4.08
C SER A 241 7.01 -11.77 3.17
N ASN A 242 6.23 -12.79 2.75
CA ASN A 242 6.75 -13.79 1.83
C ASN A 242 7.22 -13.17 0.51
N LEU A 243 6.56 -12.09 0.07
CA LEU A 243 6.99 -11.31 -1.09
C LEU A 243 8.41 -10.77 -0.87
N ALA A 244 8.68 -10.15 0.27
CA ALA A 244 10.02 -9.67 0.59
C ALA A 244 11.08 -10.79 0.62
N ARG A 245 10.74 -12.00 1.09
CA ARG A 245 11.65 -13.16 1.09
C ARG A 245 11.98 -13.65 -0.32
N SER A 246 10.98 -13.71 -1.19
CA SER A 246 11.15 -14.16 -2.58
C SER A 246 12.04 -13.22 -3.41
N PHE A 247 12.01 -11.92 -3.09
CA PHE A 247 12.83 -10.91 -3.77
C PHE A 247 14.17 -10.60 -3.06
N GLY A 248 14.32 -10.98 -1.80
CA GLY A 248 15.52 -10.67 -0.99
C GLY A 248 16.68 -11.67 -1.08
N ARG A 249 16.60 -12.71 -1.92
CA ARG A 249 17.55 -13.84 -1.92
C ARG A 249 18.21 -14.19 -3.26
N THR A 250 18.13 -13.34 -4.28
CA THR A 250 18.90 -13.54 -5.51
C THR A 250 20.31 -12.97 -5.35
N GLY A 251 21.31 -13.84 -5.22
CA GLY A 251 22.72 -13.46 -5.31
C GLY A 251 23.07 -12.87 -6.68
N PRO A 252 24.28 -12.30 -6.85
CA PRO A 252 24.71 -11.66 -8.09
C PRO A 252 24.96 -12.72 -9.16
N GLY A 253 23.91 -13.20 -9.82
CA GLY A 253 24.07 -14.23 -10.83
C GLY A 253 22.81 -15.00 -11.17
N THR A 254 21.75 -14.33 -11.61
CA THR A 254 20.86 -14.82 -12.68
C THR A 254 20.01 -13.67 -13.18
N ARG A 255 20.16 -13.32 -14.47
CA ARG A 255 19.18 -12.51 -15.20
C ARG A 255 18.08 -13.42 -15.73
N SER A 256 16.91 -12.81 -15.91
CA SER A 256 15.78 -13.22 -16.76
C SER A 256 14.64 -13.99 -16.08
N ALA A 257 13.50 -13.27 -16.00
CA ALA A 257 12.19 -13.71 -16.45
C ALA A 257 11.89 -15.21 -16.32
N THR A 258 11.39 -15.59 -15.15
CA THR A 258 10.33 -16.59 -14.98
C THR A 258 9.91 -16.50 -13.52
N PHE A 259 8.77 -15.86 -13.28
CA PHE A 259 8.12 -15.81 -11.97
C PHE A 259 7.73 -17.24 -11.59
N PRO A 260 8.27 -17.84 -10.51
CA PRO A 260 7.71 -19.07 -10.00
C PRO A 260 6.35 -18.74 -9.38
N PRO A 261 5.26 -19.41 -9.79
CA PRO A 261 3.98 -19.27 -9.12
C PRO A 261 4.14 -19.96 -7.75
N SER A 262 4.36 -19.20 -6.69
CA SER A 262 4.34 -19.79 -5.36
C SER A 262 3.68 -18.87 -4.33
N LEU A 263 2.69 -19.46 -3.66
CA LEU A 263 1.94 -19.02 -2.48
C LEU A 263 0.94 -17.86 -2.60
N ALA A 264 1.11 -16.86 -3.47
CA ALA A 264 0.02 -15.92 -3.74
C ALA A 264 -1.25 -16.70 -4.17
N THR A 265 -1.07 -17.73 -5.00
CA THR A 265 -2.11 -18.67 -5.45
C THR A 265 -2.72 -19.53 -4.34
N SER A 266 -2.04 -19.74 -3.20
CA SER A 266 -2.56 -20.57 -2.09
C SER A 266 -3.45 -19.78 -1.13
N LEU A 267 -3.28 -18.46 -1.02
CA LEU A 267 -4.16 -17.58 -0.24
C LEU A 267 -5.24 -16.92 -1.12
N THR A 268 -5.02 -16.81 -2.44
CA THR A 268 -5.99 -16.24 -3.39
C THR A 268 -6.99 -17.26 -3.97
N ARG A 269 -6.77 -18.57 -3.78
CA ARG A 269 -7.80 -19.59 -4.04
C ARG A 269 -8.71 -19.72 -2.82
N LEU A 270 -9.58 -18.75 -2.61
CA LEU A 270 -10.70 -18.86 -1.66
C LEU A 270 -11.93 -19.55 -2.27
N ASP A 271 -11.85 -20.02 -3.52
CA ASP A 271 -12.90 -20.82 -4.16
C ASP A 271 -12.46 -22.28 -4.27
N ALA A 272 -12.71 -23.06 -3.20
CA ALA A 272 -13.05 -24.49 -3.24
C ALA A 272 -13.04 -25.09 -1.82
N THR A 273 -14.12 -24.87 -1.06
CA THR A 273 -14.85 -25.87 -0.26
C THR A 273 -16.12 -25.24 0.27
#